data_AF-A0A2N3IE30-F1
#
_entry.id   AF-A0A2N3IE30-F1
#
_cell.length_a   1.000
_cell.length_b   1.000
_cell.length_c   1.000
_cell.angle_alpha   90.00
_cell.angle_beta   90.00
_cell.angle_gamma   90.00
#
_symmetry.space_group_name_H-M   'P 1'
#
loop_
_entity.id
_entity.type
_entity.pdbx_description
1 polymer ?
#
loop_
_entity_poly.entity_id
_entity_poly.type
_entity_poly.pdbx_seq_one_letter_code
_entity_poly.pdbx_strand_id
1 'polypeptide(L)'
;MANVTLKNSFIQENNLHIPNKEWRNAFITLFIGFIGFVVMSLPILDEDTFKEFIGPMVFLGFFVGVTSIVIFFLFRKRALMLDEIRQGKNILIHWKYDKPTWEKFIQKDTQEKQSSAKALMKATTIIMIIVALIFLIADEFSEASIQTFLVIFLVWILVFGLGYSYNKATLNNRIKKEGEVIISPNALWLSGQFHTWRGYGSRLEEISYDEKAKTLTLYYSFKVRHGRSTETFELPIPANKEAEAINLIKFFNDNFRND
;
A
#
# COMPACT_ATOMS: atom_id res chain seq x y z
N MET A 1 -27.65 4.67 25.64
CA MET A 1 -27.00 5.96 25.96
C MET A 1 -25.51 5.96 25.57
N ALA A 2 -25.14 5.50 24.36
CA ALA A 2 -23.72 5.34 23.96
C ALA A 2 -23.26 6.35 22.88
N ASN A 3 -24.12 7.27 22.43
CA ASN A 3 -23.82 8.17 21.30
C ASN A 3 -23.30 9.56 21.72
N VAL A 4 -23.28 9.89 23.01
CA VAL A 4 -22.92 11.24 23.47
C VAL A 4 -21.42 11.40 23.71
N THR A 5 -20.68 10.31 23.97
CA THR A 5 -19.24 10.36 24.26
C THR A 5 -18.35 10.40 23.03
N LEU A 6 -18.84 9.95 21.86
CA LEU A 6 -18.06 9.92 20.62
C LEU A 6 -17.73 11.33 20.10
N LYS A 7 -18.58 12.33 20.32
CA LYS A 7 -18.43 13.64 19.67
C LYS A 7 -17.32 14.51 20.28
N ASN A 8 -16.92 14.24 21.53
CA ASN A 8 -15.94 15.06 22.25
C ASN A 8 -14.48 14.58 22.11
N SER A 9 -14.23 13.45 21.45
CA SER A 9 -12.87 12.92 21.21
C SER A 9 -12.33 13.21 19.81
N PHE A 10 -13.13 13.78 18.91
CA PHE A 10 -12.72 14.07 17.54
C PHE A 10 -12.28 15.52 17.39
N ILE A 11 -11.05 15.72 16.93
CA ILE A 11 -10.57 17.04 16.50
C ILE A 11 -11.25 17.35 15.17
N GLN A 12 -12.04 18.42 15.12
CA GLN A 12 -12.53 18.96 13.85
C GLN A 12 -11.49 19.95 13.32
N GLU A 13 -10.72 19.52 12.32
CA GLU A 13 -9.82 20.40 11.59
C GLU A 13 -10.40 20.75 10.21
N ASN A 14 -10.43 22.04 9.87
CA ASN A 14 -10.91 22.43 8.56
C ASN A 14 -9.87 22.12 7.48
N ASN A 15 -10.22 21.23 6.54
CA ASN A 15 -9.52 20.96 5.28
C ASN A 15 -8.00 20.77 5.42
N LEU A 16 -7.58 19.55 5.77
CA LEU A 16 -6.18 19.15 5.75
C LEU A 16 -5.64 19.15 4.31
N HIS A 17 -4.48 19.77 4.10
CA HIS A 17 -3.83 19.85 2.79
C HIS A 17 -3.07 18.55 2.44
N ILE A 18 -3.81 17.44 2.33
CA ILE A 18 -3.26 16.12 1.99
C ILE A 18 -3.64 15.74 0.56
N PRO A 19 -2.66 15.44 -0.33
CA PRO A 19 -2.97 14.97 -1.67
C PRO A 19 -3.57 13.55 -1.62
N ASN A 20 -4.76 13.37 -2.19
CA ASN A 20 -5.39 12.05 -2.30
C ASN A 20 -4.85 11.30 -3.52
N LYS A 21 -3.72 10.61 -3.34
CA LYS A 21 -3.10 9.80 -4.39
C LYS A 21 -3.89 8.51 -4.70
N GLU A 22 -4.75 8.06 -3.79
CA GLU A 22 -5.53 6.83 -3.97
C GLU A 22 -6.56 6.98 -5.09
N TRP A 23 -7.15 8.16 -5.27
CA TRP A 23 -8.00 8.46 -6.45
C TRP A 23 -7.23 8.35 -7.76
N ARG A 24 -6.03 8.93 -7.80
CA ARG A 24 -5.17 8.84 -8.98
C ARG A 24 -4.83 7.39 -9.30
N ASN A 25 -4.49 6.59 -8.28
CA ASN A 25 -4.23 5.16 -8.46
C ASN A 25 -5.48 4.42 -8.96
N ALA A 26 -6.66 4.70 -8.41
CA ALA A 26 -7.92 4.13 -8.87
C ALA A 26 -8.15 4.42 -10.37
N PHE A 27 -8.02 5.68 -10.80
CA PHE A 27 -8.20 6.04 -12.21
C PHE A 27 -7.15 5.44 -13.13
N ILE A 28 -5.88 5.37 -12.71
CA ILE A 28 -4.83 4.69 -13.48
C ILE A 28 -5.18 3.22 -13.66
N THR A 29 -5.59 2.53 -12.60
CA THR A 29 -6.01 1.12 -12.68
C THR A 29 -7.21 0.97 -13.62
N LEU A 30 -8.21 1.85 -13.52
CA LEU A 30 -9.37 1.80 -14.41
C LEU A 30 -8.98 1.99 -15.89
N PHE A 31 -8.05 2.90 -16.16
CA PHE A 31 -7.50 3.12 -17.50
C PHE A 31 -6.73 1.90 -18.03
N ILE A 32 -5.93 1.24 -17.19
CA ILE A 32 -5.28 -0.03 -17.53
C ILE A 32 -6.32 -1.11 -17.86
N GLY A 33 -7.40 -1.18 -17.08
CA GLY A 33 -8.51 -2.10 -17.34
C GLY A 33 -9.19 -1.82 -18.68
N PHE A 34 -9.41 -0.54 -19.01
CA PHE A 34 -9.93 -0.13 -20.31
C PHE A 34 -9.02 -0.57 -21.46
N ILE A 35 -7.71 -0.37 -21.35
CA ILE A 35 -6.74 -0.88 -22.35
C ILE A 35 -6.84 -2.41 -22.48
N GLY A 36 -6.98 -3.13 -21.36
CA GLY A 36 -7.19 -4.58 -21.37
C GLY A 36 -8.41 -4.99 -22.21
N PHE A 37 -9.56 -4.32 -22.02
CA PHE A 37 -10.76 -4.60 -22.82
C PHE A 37 -10.61 -4.19 -24.29
N VAL A 38 -9.87 -3.12 -24.60
CA VAL A 38 -9.54 -2.77 -25.98
C VAL A 38 -8.72 -3.88 -26.63
N VAL A 39 -7.64 -4.35 -25.97
CA VAL A 39 -6.80 -5.45 -26.46
C VAL A 39 -7.61 -6.73 -26.66
N MET A 40 -8.53 -7.05 -25.75
CA MET A 40 -9.45 -8.18 -25.89
C MET A 40 -10.35 -8.07 -27.14
N SER A 41 -10.71 -6.84 -27.53
CA SER A 41 -11.66 -6.58 -28.61
C SER A 41 -11.00 -6.49 -29.99
N LEU A 42 -9.71 -6.16 -30.07
CA LEU A 42 -9.00 -6.00 -31.35
C LEU A 42 -9.11 -7.23 -32.28
N PRO A 43 -8.93 -8.48 -31.82
CA PRO A 43 -9.01 -9.64 -32.70
C PRO A 43 -10.43 -9.92 -33.22
N ILE A 44 -11.47 -9.38 -32.57
CA ILE A 44 -12.87 -9.51 -33.02
C ILE A 44 -13.15 -8.54 -34.18
N LEU A 45 -12.43 -7.41 -34.22
CA LEU A 45 -12.59 -6.40 -35.26
C LEU A 45 -11.81 -6.74 -36.54
N ASP A 46 -10.71 -7.49 -36.40
CA ASP A 46 -9.86 -7.92 -37.51
C ASP A 46 -9.30 -9.32 -37.22
N GLU A 47 -10.09 -10.34 -37.56
CA GLU A 47 -9.74 -11.73 -37.30
C GLU A 47 -8.52 -12.18 -38.13
N ASP A 48 -8.42 -11.71 -39.37
CA ASP A 48 -7.36 -12.12 -40.31
C ASP A 48 -5.98 -11.64 -39.85
N THR A 49 -5.87 -10.38 -39.39
CA THR A 49 -4.60 -9.81 -38.89
C THR A 49 -4.15 -10.47 -37.59
N PHE A 50 -5.09 -10.84 -36.69
CA PHE A 50 -4.77 -11.31 -35.34
C PHE A 50 -4.98 -12.81 -35.14
N LYS A 51 -5.20 -13.59 -36.20
CA LYS A 51 -5.60 -15.00 -36.14
C LYS A 51 -4.81 -15.87 -35.17
N GLU A 52 -3.49 -15.72 -35.15
CA GLU A 52 -2.59 -16.48 -34.26
C GLU A 52 -2.60 -15.98 -32.80
N PHE A 53 -3.10 -14.77 -32.56
CA PHE A 53 -3.09 -14.08 -31.28
C PHE A 53 -4.47 -13.93 -30.63
N ILE A 54 -5.56 -14.39 -31.29
CA ILE A 54 -6.93 -14.29 -30.76
C ILE A 54 -7.01 -14.82 -29.32
N GLY A 55 -6.59 -16.06 -29.10
CA GLY A 55 -6.63 -16.72 -27.79
C GLY A 55 -5.87 -15.95 -26.70
N PRO A 56 -4.55 -15.71 -26.88
CA PRO A 56 -3.75 -14.95 -25.94
C PRO A 56 -4.27 -13.52 -25.66
N MET A 57 -4.69 -12.79 -26.69
CA MET A 57 -5.17 -11.40 -26.54
C MET A 57 -6.52 -11.35 -25.81
N VAL A 58 -7.45 -12.25 -26.13
CA VAL A 58 -8.74 -12.33 -25.43
C VAL A 58 -8.53 -12.69 -23.96
N PHE A 59 -7.70 -13.70 -23.67
CA PHE A 59 -7.41 -14.09 -22.29
C PHE A 59 -6.73 -12.97 -21.49
N LEU A 60 -5.65 -12.39 -22.04
CA LEU A 60 -4.86 -11.38 -21.35
C LEU A 60 -5.66 -10.08 -21.16
N GLY A 61 -6.41 -9.66 -22.18
CA GLY A 61 -7.27 -8.50 -22.12
C GLY A 61 -8.42 -8.67 -21.12
N PHE A 62 -9.10 -9.81 -21.12
CA PHE A 62 -10.13 -10.14 -20.14
C PHE A 62 -9.57 -10.16 -18.71
N PHE A 63 -8.45 -10.86 -18.50
CA PHE A 63 -7.82 -10.99 -17.19
C PHE A 63 -7.39 -9.62 -16.64
N VAL A 64 -6.69 -8.82 -17.44
CA VAL A 64 -6.28 -7.45 -17.06
C VAL A 64 -7.49 -6.55 -16.81
N GLY A 65 -8.52 -6.63 -17.65
CA GLY A 65 -9.75 -5.85 -17.51
C GLY A 65 -10.47 -6.14 -16.19
N VAL A 66 -10.77 -7.42 -15.92
CA VAL A 66 -11.48 -7.84 -14.71
C VAL A 66 -10.66 -7.57 -13.45
N THR A 67 -9.38 -7.92 -13.44
CA THR A 67 -8.51 -7.66 -12.27
C THR A 67 -8.39 -6.17 -11.98
N SER A 68 -8.31 -5.32 -13.00
CA SER A 68 -8.28 -3.87 -12.86
C SER A 68 -9.57 -3.31 -12.25
N ILE A 69 -10.74 -3.85 -12.60
CA ILE A 69 -12.02 -3.46 -11.97
C ILE A 69 -11.99 -3.78 -10.47
N VAL A 70 -11.55 -4.97 -10.10
CA VAL A 70 -11.44 -5.37 -8.67
C VAL A 70 -10.48 -4.43 -7.92
N ILE A 71 -9.31 -4.15 -8.49
CA ILE A 71 -8.31 -3.26 -7.90
C ILE A 71 -8.83 -1.80 -7.83
N PHE A 72 -9.60 -1.34 -8.81
CA PHE A 72 -10.26 -0.03 -8.78
C PHE A 72 -11.16 0.12 -7.56
N PHE A 73 -12.02 -0.86 -7.27
CA PHE A 73 -12.88 -0.80 -6.09
C PHE A 73 -12.08 -0.79 -4.78
N LEU A 74 -10.93 -1.47 -4.75
CA LEU A 74 -9.99 -1.43 -3.62
C LEU A 74 -9.45 -0.02 -3.39
N PHE A 75 -8.89 0.61 -4.43
CA PHE A 75 -8.37 1.97 -4.33
C PHE A 75 -9.46 3.01 -4.08
N ARG A 76 -10.65 2.84 -4.68
CA ARG A 76 -11.79 3.73 -4.43
C ARG A 76 -12.18 3.75 -2.96
N LYS A 77 -12.29 2.58 -2.32
CA LYS A 77 -12.62 2.50 -0.88
C LYS A 77 -11.58 3.21 -0.03
N ARG A 78 -10.30 3.02 -0.31
CA ARG A 78 -9.19 3.72 0.38
C ARG A 78 -9.23 5.23 0.12
N ALA A 79 -9.53 5.65 -1.11
CA ALA A 79 -9.62 7.05 -1.49
C ALA A 79 -10.74 7.77 -0.71
N LEU A 80 -11.90 7.15 -0.56
CA LEU A 80 -13.00 7.71 0.23
C LEU A 80 -12.63 7.89 1.71
N MET A 81 -11.94 6.93 2.32
CA MET A 81 -11.46 7.06 3.70
C MET A 81 -10.44 8.19 3.83
N LEU A 82 -9.56 8.36 2.85
CA LEU A 82 -8.59 9.45 2.84
C LEU A 82 -9.29 10.81 2.64
N ASP A 83 -10.38 10.87 1.88
CA ASP A 83 -11.19 12.09 1.76
C ASP A 83 -11.89 12.46 3.07
N GLU A 84 -12.34 11.49 3.86
CA GLU A 84 -12.87 11.77 5.21
C GLU A 84 -11.82 12.46 6.09
N ILE A 85 -10.60 11.90 6.14
CA ILE A 85 -9.48 12.49 6.86
C ILE A 85 -9.17 13.88 6.31
N ARG A 86 -9.13 14.05 4.98
CA ARG A 86 -8.86 15.34 4.34
C ARG A 86 -9.88 16.41 4.73
N GLN A 87 -11.14 16.01 4.89
CA GLN A 87 -12.23 16.89 5.31
C GLN A 87 -12.25 17.15 6.82
N GLY A 88 -11.27 16.66 7.59
CA GLY A 88 -11.26 16.84 9.04
C GLY A 88 -12.17 15.89 9.82
N LYS A 89 -12.75 14.90 9.14
CA LYS A 89 -13.75 14.03 9.73
C LYS A 89 -13.07 12.84 10.41
N ASN A 90 -13.60 12.45 11.56
CA ASN A 90 -13.17 11.27 12.31
C ASN A 90 -11.66 11.29 12.65
N ILE A 91 -11.10 12.45 12.98
CA ILE A 91 -9.69 12.57 13.41
C ILE A 91 -9.61 12.44 14.92
N LEU A 92 -8.88 11.44 15.39
CA LEU A 92 -8.60 11.24 16.82
C LEU A 92 -7.39 12.05 17.25
N ILE A 93 -6.32 12.01 16.44
CA ILE A 93 -5.05 12.67 16.72
C ILE A 93 -4.48 13.25 15.44
N HIS A 94 -3.88 14.42 15.58
CA HIS A 94 -3.03 15.03 14.58
C HIS A 94 -1.73 15.52 15.24
N TRP A 95 -0.61 14.91 14.87
CA TRP A 95 0.72 15.26 15.35
C TRP A 95 1.61 15.75 14.20
N LYS A 96 2.41 16.78 14.51
CA LYS A 96 3.45 17.31 13.64
C LYS A 96 4.80 17.18 14.32
N TYR A 97 5.80 16.79 13.56
CA TYR A 97 7.16 16.54 14.02
C TYR A 97 8.13 17.45 13.30
N ASP A 98 9.15 17.89 14.02
CA ASP A 98 10.30 18.54 13.42
C ASP A 98 11.04 17.56 12.48
N LYS A 99 11.66 18.12 11.45
CA LYS A 99 12.36 17.35 10.43
C LYS A 99 13.47 16.44 11.00
N PRO A 100 14.33 16.87 11.95
CA PRO A 100 15.34 15.99 12.56
C PRO A 100 14.76 14.76 13.26
N THR A 101 13.71 14.93 14.07
CA THR A 101 13.03 13.82 14.77
C THR A 101 12.37 12.89 13.76
N TRP A 102 11.70 13.45 12.76
CA TRP A 102 11.05 12.70 11.70
C TRP A 102 12.02 11.88 10.86
N GLU A 103 13.16 12.47 10.48
CA GLU A 103 14.18 11.79 9.69
C GLU A 103 14.76 10.58 10.44
N LYS A 104 15.08 10.73 11.73
CA LYS A 104 15.56 9.63 12.58
C LYS A 104 14.54 8.49 12.64
N PHE A 105 13.25 8.83 12.81
CA PHE A 105 12.17 7.86 12.82
C PHE A 105 12.08 7.08 11.49
N ILE A 106 12.06 7.79 10.36
CA ILE A 106 11.99 7.16 9.03
C ILE A 106 13.19 6.29 8.73
N GLN A 107 14.40 6.70 9.14
CA GLN A 107 15.61 5.90 8.96
C GLN A 107 15.54 4.58 9.75
N LYS A 108 15.09 4.61 11.01
CA LYS A 108 14.89 3.42 11.84
C LYS A 108 13.85 2.48 11.22
N ASP A 109 12.65 2.97 10.92
CA ASP A 109 11.55 2.21 10.30
C ASP A 109 11.97 1.55 8.97
N THR A 110 12.75 2.29 8.17
CA THR A 110 13.22 1.80 6.87
C THR A 110 14.30 0.71 7.03
N GLN A 111 15.22 0.85 7.98
CA GLN A 111 16.27 -0.16 8.19
C GLN A 111 15.68 -1.52 8.61
N GLU A 112 14.69 -1.50 9.49
CA GLU A 112 13.99 -2.70 9.95
C GLU A 112 13.30 -3.42 8.78
N LYS A 113 12.58 -2.67 7.94
CA LYS A 113 11.83 -3.22 6.78
C LYS A 113 12.71 -3.64 5.59
N GLN A 114 13.88 -3.02 5.41
CA GLN A 114 14.74 -3.29 4.25
C GLN A 114 15.37 -4.68 4.24
N SER A 115 15.62 -5.28 5.41
CA SER A 115 16.30 -6.57 5.50
C SER A 115 15.50 -7.70 4.84
N SER A 116 14.21 -7.83 5.20
CA SER A 116 13.28 -8.81 4.62
C SER A 116 12.99 -8.55 3.15
N ALA A 117 12.82 -7.28 2.76
CA ALA A 117 12.58 -6.91 1.36
C ALA A 117 13.76 -7.28 0.45
N LYS A 118 15.00 -7.08 0.91
CA LYS A 118 16.22 -7.46 0.16
C LYS A 118 16.34 -8.98 0.00
N ALA A 119 15.97 -9.77 1.01
CA ALA A 119 16.00 -11.23 0.94
C ALA A 119 15.00 -11.76 -0.08
N LEU A 120 13.73 -11.30 -0.02
CA LEU A 120 12.69 -11.68 -0.98
C LEU A 120 13.09 -11.30 -2.41
N MET A 121 13.60 -10.08 -2.59
CA MET A 121 14.09 -9.59 -3.88
C MET A 121 15.19 -10.47 -4.46
N LYS A 122 16.19 -10.87 -3.66
CA LYS A 122 17.25 -11.78 -4.10
C LYS A 122 16.69 -13.14 -4.50
N ALA A 123 15.80 -13.72 -3.70
CA ALA A 123 15.17 -15.00 -4.00
C ALA A 123 14.38 -14.96 -5.32
N THR A 124 13.53 -13.94 -5.51
CA THR A 124 12.78 -13.76 -6.76
C THR A 124 13.70 -13.56 -7.97
N THR A 125 14.80 -12.81 -7.81
CA THR A 125 15.80 -12.61 -8.87
C THR A 125 16.41 -13.93 -9.31
N ILE A 126 16.84 -14.77 -8.35
CA ILE A 126 17.46 -16.07 -8.63
C ILE A 126 16.47 -16.99 -9.36
N ILE A 127 15.22 -17.07 -8.89
CA ILE A 127 14.19 -17.90 -9.53
C ILE A 127 13.93 -17.44 -10.97
N MET A 128 13.82 -16.13 -11.20
CA MET A 128 13.58 -15.59 -12.54
C MET A 128 14.73 -15.91 -13.51
N ILE A 129 15.99 -15.83 -13.04
CA ILE A 129 17.16 -16.23 -13.84
C ILE A 129 17.10 -17.72 -14.17
N ILE A 130 16.79 -18.58 -13.19
CA ILE A 130 16.68 -20.03 -13.41
C ILE A 130 15.59 -20.35 -14.43
N VAL A 131 14.39 -19.78 -14.28
CA VAL A 131 13.28 -19.98 -15.23
C VAL A 131 13.69 -19.54 -16.63
N ALA A 132 14.29 -18.36 -16.75
CA ALA A 132 14.75 -17.84 -18.03
C ALA A 132 15.80 -18.76 -18.69
N LEU A 133 16.74 -19.30 -17.92
CA LEU A 133 17.75 -20.26 -18.41
C LEU A 133 17.13 -21.60 -18.83
N ILE A 134 16.11 -22.09 -18.10
CA ILE A 134 15.40 -23.32 -18.48
C ILE A 134 14.76 -23.17 -19.85
N PHE A 135 14.05 -22.06 -20.11
CA PHE A 135 13.46 -21.79 -21.42
C PHE A 135 14.51 -21.72 -22.53
N LEU A 136 15.67 -21.12 -22.25
CA LEU A 136 16.77 -20.98 -23.19
C LEU A 136 17.39 -22.35 -23.58
N ILE A 137 17.57 -23.23 -22.60
CA ILE A 137 18.22 -24.54 -22.80
C ILE A 137 17.25 -25.59 -23.33
N ALA A 138 15.97 -25.53 -22.93
CA ALA A 138 14.97 -26.55 -23.28
C ALA A 138 14.69 -26.65 -24.79
N ASP A 139 14.95 -25.58 -25.54
CA ASP A 139 14.78 -25.52 -26.99
C ASP A 139 16.13 -25.23 -27.69
N GLU A 140 17.23 -25.69 -27.08
CA GLU A 140 18.59 -25.67 -27.64
C GLU A 140 19.02 -24.30 -28.19
N PHE A 141 18.66 -23.21 -27.51
CA PHE A 141 18.98 -21.84 -27.93
C PHE A 141 18.37 -21.46 -29.30
N SER A 142 17.19 -21.98 -29.64
CA SER A 142 16.42 -21.54 -30.80
C SER A 142 16.15 -20.03 -30.78
N GLU A 143 15.83 -19.45 -31.95
CA GLU A 143 15.44 -18.04 -32.03
C GLU A 143 14.23 -17.72 -31.14
N ALA A 144 13.24 -18.62 -31.08
CA ALA A 144 12.05 -18.45 -30.26
C ALA A 144 12.36 -18.45 -28.75
N SER A 145 13.28 -19.30 -28.30
CA SER A 145 13.70 -19.37 -26.90
C SER A 145 14.49 -18.13 -26.47
N ILE A 146 15.35 -17.62 -27.35
CA ILE A 146 16.10 -16.38 -27.12
C ILE A 146 15.13 -15.19 -27.04
N GLN A 147 14.17 -15.08 -27.96
CA GLN A 147 13.15 -14.03 -27.92
C GLN A 147 12.32 -14.09 -26.63
N THR A 148 11.89 -15.29 -26.24
CA THR A 148 11.14 -15.52 -24.99
C THR A 148 11.95 -15.10 -23.77
N PHE A 149 13.23 -15.51 -23.70
CA PHE A 149 14.16 -15.11 -22.65
C PHE A 149 14.26 -13.58 -22.55
N LEU A 150 14.49 -12.89 -23.68
CA LEU A 150 14.64 -11.44 -23.71
C LEU A 150 13.38 -10.72 -23.23
N VAL A 151 12.20 -11.19 -23.63
CA VAL A 151 10.92 -10.61 -23.19
C VAL A 151 10.74 -10.78 -21.69
N ILE A 152 10.93 -12.00 -21.15
CA ILE A 152 10.80 -12.27 -19.71
C ILE A 152 11.80 -11.41 -18.92
N PHE A 153 13.04 -11.35 -19.37
CA PHE A 153 14.10 -10.59 -18.71
C PHE A 153 13.84 -9.08 -18.75
N LEU A 154 13.37 -8.55 -19.89
CA LEU A 154 12.99 -7.15 -20.03
C LEU A 154 11.81 -6.78 -19.11
N VAL A 155 10.76 -7.61 -19.09
CA VAL A 155 9.62 -7.42 -18.18
C VAL A 155 10.08 -7.44 -16.73
N TRP A 156 10.97 -8.37 -16.37
CA TRP A 156 11.53 -8.44 -15.03
C TRP A 156 12.31 -7.17 -14.66
N ILE A 157 13.20 -6.68 -15.53
CA ILE A 157 13.94 -5.42 -15.34
C ILE A 157 12.98 -4.25 -15.18
N LEU A 158 11.93 -4.19 -16.01
CA LEU A 158 10.94 -3.11 -15.95
C LEU A 158 10.19 -3.11 -14.61
N VAL A 159 9.60 -4.24 -14.23
CA VAL A 159 8.86 -4.38 -12.96
C VAL A 159 9.78 -4.07 -11.78
N PHE A 160 10.98 -4.64 -11.79
CA PHE A 160 11.95 -4.46 -10.72
C PHE A 160 12.46 -3.02 -10.62
N GLY A 161 12.89 -2.45 -11.75
CA GLY A 161 13.41 -1.09 -11.86
C GLY A 161 12.37 -0.06 -11.46
N LEU A 162 11.12 -0.23 -11.89
CA LEU A 162 10.00 0.63 -11.47
C LEU A 162 9.72 0.51 -9.97
N GLY A 163 9.66 -0.71 -9.43
CA GLY A 163 9.44 -0.95 -8.00
C GLY A 163 10.54 -0.34 -7.12
N TYR A 164 11.80 -0.55 -7.49
CA TYR A 164 12.95 0.02 -6.79
C TYR A 164 12.95 1.55 -6.86
N SER A 165 12.75 2.11 -8.05
CA SER A 165 12.72 3.57 -8.27
C SER A 165 11.57 4.23 -7.51
N TYR A 166 10.38 3.63 -7.53
CA TYR A 166 9.22 4.11 -6.78
C TYR A 166 9.48 4.12 -5.26
N ASN A 167 10.03 3.04 -4.72
CA ASN A 167 10.34 2.93 -3.28
C ASN A 167 11.40 3.96 -2.87
N LYS A 168 12.49 4.09 -3.65
CA LYS A 168 13.56 5.06 -3.38
C LYS A 168 13.07 6.51 -3.49
N ALA A 169 12.29 6.83 -4.52
CA ALA A 169 11.70 8.16 -4.67
C ALA A 169 10.74 8.48 -3.52
N THR A 170 9.92 7.51 -3.09
CA THR A 170 9.00 7.66 -1.96
C THR A 170 9.75 7.90 -0.66
N LEU A 171 10.79 7.12 -0.37
CA LEU A 171 11.64 7.30 0.82
C LEU A 171 12.31 8.68 0.84
N ASN A 172 12.95 9.08 -0.27
CA ASN A 172 13.60 10.38 -0.37
C ASN A 172 12.62 11.54 -0.18
N ASN A 173 11.39 11.40 -0.70
CA ASN A 173 10.35 12.39 -0.51
C ASN A 173 9.83 12.45 0.94
N ARG A 174 9.84 11.33 1.67
CA ARG A 174 9.45 11.28 3.09
C ARG A 174 10.49 11.93 4.00
N ILE A 175 11.78 11.72 3.73
CA ILE A 175 12.89 12.31 4.51
C ILE A 175 12.95 13.84 4.32
N LYS A 176 12.64 14.33 3.12
CA LYS A 176 12.72 15.76 2.82
C LYS A 176 11.62 16.60 3.47
N LYS A 177 10.51 15.98 3.88
CA LYS A 177 9.31 16.66 4.40
C LYS A 177 9.29 16.63 5.92
N GLU A 178 8.53 17.55 6.49
CA GLU A 178 8.16 17.50 7.90
C GLU A 178 7.28 16.28 8.18
N GLY A 179 7.40 15.74 9.39
CA GLY A 179 6.61 14.60 9.82
C GLY A 179 5.21 15.07 10.18
N GLU A 180 4.20 14.42 9.62
CA GLU A 180 2.82 14.69 9.97
C GLU A 180 2.12 13.33 10.08
N VAL A 181 1.40 13.15 11.18
CA VAL A 181 0.74 11.89 11.55
C VAL A 181 -0.68 12.18 11.93
N ILE A 182 -1.60 11.51 11.28
CA ILE A 182 -3.03 11.64 11.54
C ILE A 182 -3.60 10.25 11.81
N ILE A 183 -4.19 10.09 12.98
CA ILE A 183 -4.84 8.85 13.41
C ILE A 183 -6.34 9.07 13.37
N SER A 184 -7.03 8.22 12.64
CA SER A 184 -8.50 8.11 12.60
C SER A 184 -8.91 6.75 13.17
N PRO A 185 -10.19 6.50 13.50
CA PRO A 185 -10.64 5.20 14.00
C PRO A 185 -10.35 4.02 13.07
N ASN A 186 -10.16 4.28 11.77
CA ASN A 186 -10.12 3.25 10.73
C ASN A 186 -8.79 3.22 9.95
N ALA A 187 -7.95 4.24 10.14
CA ALA A 187 -6.77 4.46 9.32
C ALA A 187 -5.74 5.38 9.98
N LEU A 188 -4.49 5.19 9.59
CA LEU A 188 -3.33 6.01 9.91
C LEU A 188 -2.81 6.65 8.62
N TRP A 189 -2.65 7.96 8.64
CA TRP A 189 -1.89 8.68 7.64
C TRP A 189 -0.54 9.10 8.23
N LEU A 190 0.55 8.73 7.55
CA LEU A 190 1.92 8.84 8.02
C LEU A 190 2.79 9.51 6.93
N SER A 191 2.85 10.85 6.95
CA SER A 191 3.59 11.71 6.00
C SER A 191 3.62 11.18 4.55
N GLY A 192 2.42 11.00 3.99
CA GLY A 192 2.23 10.56 2.61
C GLY A 192 2.07 9.06 2.38
N GLN A 193 2.05 8.25 3.44
CA GLN A 193 1.60 6.86 3.41
C GLN A 193 0.24 6.72 4.10
N PHE A 194 -0.66 5.94 3.49
CA PHE A 194 -2.01 5.73 4.01
C PHE A 194 -2.22 4.26 4.35
N HIS A 195 -2.38 3.98 5.63
CA HIS A 195 -2.60 2.65 6.19
C HIS A 195 -4.03 2.55 6.71
N THR A 196 -4.73 1.48 6.36
CA THR A 196 -6.12 1.26 6.77
C THR A 196 -6.21 -0.06 7.52
N TRP A 197 -6.89 -0.08 8.66
CA TRP A 197 -7.18 -1.32 9.39
C TRP A 197 -8.66 -1.68 9.36
N ARG A 198 -9.51 -0.94 8.64
CA ARG A 198 -10.91 -1.30 8.39
C ARG A 198 -11.16 -1.68 6.93
N GLY A 199 -11.03 -2.96 6.60
CA GLY A 199 -11.33 -3.51 5.28
C GLY A 199 -10.49 -4.74 4.91
N TYR A 200 -10.97 -5.58 3.98
CA TYR A 200 -10.19 -6.70 3.43
C TYR A 200 -9.59 -7.68 4.48
N GLY A 201 -10.23 -7.81 5.64
CA GLY A 201 -9.78 -8.70 6.72
C GLY A 201 -8.69 -8.09 7.64
N SER A 202 -8.33 -6.83 7.45
CA SER A 202 -7.51 -6.08 8.40
C SER A 202 -8.30 -5.75 9.66
N ARG A 203 -7.63 -5.73 10.83
CA ARG A 203 -8.19 -5.31 12.12
C ARG A 203 -7.08 -4.69 12.95
N LEU A 204 -7.38 -3.64 13.69
CA LEU A 204 -6.49 -3.14 14.74
C LEU A 204 -6.64 -4.04 15.96
N GLU A 205 -5.55 -4.65 16.40
CA GLU A 205 -5.53 -5.62 17.51
C GLU A 205 -5.27 -4.92 18.84
N GLU A 206 -4.28 -4.04 18.90
CA GLU A 206 -3.84 -3.42 20.14
C GLU A 206 -3.19 -2.06 19.90
N ILE A 207 -3.34 -1.16 20.88
CA ILE A 207 -2.52 0.05 21.00
C ILE A 207 -1.84 -0.01 22.36
N SER A 208 -0.51 0.06 22.35
CA SER A 208 0.31 0.07 23.56
C SER A 208 1.12 1.36 23.65
N TYR A 209 1.42 1.78 24.87
CA TYR A 209 2.26 2.94 25.16
C TYR A 209 3.46 2.50 26.00
N ASP A 210 4.66 2.77 25.48
CA ASP A 210 5.91 2.62 26.23
C ASP A 210 6.32 3.97 26.82
N GLU A 211 6.18 4.10 28.14
CA GLU A 211 6.51 5.29 28.91
C GLU A 211 8.02 5.62 28.90
N LYS A 212 8.89 4.59 28.83
CA LYS A 212 10.34 4.78 28.82
C LYS A 212 10.84 5.24 27.46
N ALA A 213 10.30 4.66 26.40
CA ALA A 213 10.65 5.01 25.02
C ALA A 213 9.88 6.25 24.50
N LYS A 214 8.82 6.67 25.20
CA LYS A 214 7.84 7.68 24.75
C LYS A 214 7.28 7.34 23.36
N THR A 215 6.94 6.07 23.16
CA THR A 215 6.50 5.51 21.88
C THR A 215 5.10 4.94 21.99
N LEU A 216 4.25 5.29 21.05
CA LEU A 216 2.93 4.71 20.85
C LEU A 216 3.03 3.59 19.81
N THR A 217 2.73 2.37 20.20
CA THR A 217 2.80 1.20 19.31
C THR A 217 1.41 0.77 18.87
N LEU A 218 1.17 0.81 17.56
CA LEU A 218 -0.07 0.34 16.93
C LEU A 218 0.16 -1.07 16.35
N TYR A 219 -0.56 -2.05 16.87
CA TYR A 219 -0.58 -3.42 16.35
C TYR A 219 -1.85 -3.61 15.52
N TYR A 220 -1.70 -3.84 14.23
CA TYR A 220 -2.82 -4.25 13.39
C TYR A 220 -2.45 -5.51 12.62
N SER A 221 -3.45 -6.30 12.30
CA SER A 221 -3.27 -7.58 11.63
C SER A 221 -4.11 -7.63 10.38
N PHE A 222 -3.70 -8.44 9.41
CA PHE A 222 -4.42 -8.71 8.18
C PHE A 222 -4.46 -10.21 7.89
N LYS A 223 -5.53 -10.66 7.22
CA LYS A 223 -5.68 -12.08 6.86
C LYS A 223 -4.63 -12.47 5.83
N VAL A 224 -3.94 -13.58 6.09
CA VAL A 224 -3.04 -14.25 5.16
C VAL A 224 -3.47 -15.70 4.99
N ARG A 225 -2.93 -16.39 3.98
CA ARG A 225 -3.31 -17.77 3.62
C ARG A 225 -3.24 -18.76 4.80
N HIS A 226 -2.38 -18.51 5.79
CA HIS A 226 -2.16 -19.39 6.95
C HIS A 226 -2.43 -18.70 8.29
N GLY A 227 -3.38 -17.77 8.35
CA GLY A 227 -3.79 -17.12 9.59
C GLY A 227 -3.83 -15.60 9.48
N ARG A 228 -3.25 -14.91 10.47
CA ARG A 228 -3.13 -13.44 10.47
C ARG A 228 -1.66 -13.06 10.54
N SER A 229 -1.27 -12.08 9.73
CA SER A 229 0.04 -11.44 9.82
C SER A 229 -0.14 -10.09 10.51
N THR A 230 0.77 -9.77 11.42
CA THR A 230 0.74 -8.54 12.21
C THR A 230 1.78 -7.56 11.69
N GLU A 231 1.40 -6.30 11.65
CA GLU A 231 2.28 -5.17 11.36
C GLU A 231 2.23 -4.21 12.55
N THR A 232 3.41 -3.70 12.90
CA THR A 232 3.62 -2.87 14.08
C THR A 232 4.11 -1.51 13.63
N PHE A 233 3.45 -0.45 14.09
CA PHE A 233 3.93 0.92 13.91
C PHE A 233 4.31 1.53 15.26
N GLU A 234 5.59 1.85 15.42
CA GLU A 234 6.13 2.55 16.58
C GLU A 234 6.14 4.06 16.30
N LEU A 235 5.21 4.83 16.86
CA LEU A 235 5.14 6.28 16.65
C LEU A 235 5.74 7.01 17.85
N PRO A 236 6.77 7.86 17.68
CA PRO A 236 7.27 8.68 18.79
C PRO A 236 6.20 9.69 19.21
N ILE A 237 5.98 9.88 20.51
CA ILE A 237 4.99 10.84 21.01
C ILE A 237 5.64 12.23 21.07
N PRO A 238 5.04 13.28 20.46
CA PRO A 238 5.56 14.63 20.59
C PRO A 238 5.56 15.12 22.05
N ALA A 239 6.49 16.00 22.39
CA ALA A 239 6.54 16.61 23.72
C ALA A 239 5.19 17.26 24.06
N ASN A 240 4.71 17.04 25.29
CA ASN A 240 3.43 17.54 25.82
C ASN A 240 2.16 16.94 25.17
N LYS A 241 2.26 15.85 24.40
CA LYS A 241 1.11 15.15 23.80
C LYS A 241 0.80 13.78 24.43
N GLU A 242 1.41 13.47 25.58
CA GLU A 242 1.22 12.21 26.31
C GLU A 242 -0.23 11.98 26.73
N ALA A 243 -0.95 13.04 27.15
CA ALA A 243 -2.36 12.95 27.50
C ALA A 243 -3.27 12.56 26.31
N GLU A 244 -2.94 13.00 25.10
CA GLU A 244 -3.68 12.61 23.89
C GLU A 244 -3.48 11.13 23.56
N ALA A 245 -2.25 10.63 23.73
CA ALA A 245 -1.94 9.22 23.52
C ALA A 245 -2.68 8.30 24.50
N ILE A 246 -2.77 8.69 25.77
CA ILE A 246 -3.55 7.95 26.78
C ILE A 246 -5.05 7.93 26.42
N ASN A 247 -5.60 9.07 25.98
CA ASN A 247 -6.99 9.16 25.55
C ASN A 247 -7.27 8.29 24.31
N LEU A 248 -6.31 8.19 23.38
CA LEU A 248 -6.40 7.30 22.23
C LEU A 248 -6.51 5.84 22.64
N ILE A 249 -5.64 5.38 23.54
CA ILE A 249 -5.65 3.99 24.03
C ILE A 249 -6.98 3.66 24.68
N LYS A 250 -7.50 4.58 25.50
CA LYS A 250 -8.82 4.42 26.12
C LYS A 250 -9.93 4.32 25.08
N PHE A 251 -9.95 5.22 24.09
CA PHE A 251 -10.91 5.19 22.99
C PHE A 251 -10.91 3.86 22.25
N PHE A 252 -9.75 3.28 21.96
CA PHE A 252 -9.67 2.02 21.23
C PHE A 252 -10.05 0.80 22.09
N ASN A 253 -9.65 0.78 23.36
CA ASN A 253 -10.05 -0.28 24.29
C ASN A 253 -11.59 -0.33 24.46
N ASP A 254 -12.23 0.83 24.58
CA ASP A 254 -13.68 0.93 24.78
C ASP A 254 -14.49 0.52 23.54
N ASN A 255 -13.97 0.79 22.33
CA ASN A 255 -14.72 0.65 21.08
C ASN A 255 -14.36 -0.57 20.21
N PHE A 256 -13.21 -1.22 20.44
CA PHE A 256 -12.70 -2.26 19.51
C PHE A 256 -12.29 -3.57 20.17
N ARG A 257 -12.25 -3.65 21.51
CA ARG A 257 -11.83 -4.85 22.25
C ARG A 257 -12.98 -5.82 22.55
N ASN A 258 -14.24 -5.44 22.24
CA ASN A 258 -15.46 -6.21 22.52
C ASN A 258 -16.09 -6.91 21.29
N ASP A 259 -15.43 -6.85 20.13
CA ASP A 259 -15.85 -7.54 18.88
C ASP A 259 -14.92 -8.71 18.54
#